data_AF-A0A963KZK6-F1
#
_entry.id   AF-A0A963KZK6-F1
#
_cell.length_a   1.000
_cell.length_b   1.000
_cell.length_c   1.000
_cell.angle_alpha   90.00
_cell.angle_beta   90.00
_cell.angle_gamma   90.00
#
_symmetry.space_group_name_H-M   'P 1'
#
loop_
_entity.id
_entity.type
_entity.pdbx_description
1 polymer ?
#
loop_
_entity_poly.entity_id
_entity_poly.type
_entity_poly.pdbx_seq_one_letter_code
_entity_poly.pdbx_strand_id
1 'polypeptide(L)'
;MVNFIASSPLSGVSIGGGVRKVRIARSGQGKSGGYRVVFLFADEDVPVFLLTLFAKNEKSNLTQEEQRTIIAAAKAMITDYRRRK
;
A
#
# COMPACT_ATOMS: atom_id res chain seq x y z
N MET A 1 -0.75 -4.70 -12.17
CA MET A 1 -0.56 -4.30 -10.75
C MET A 1 -1.54 -3.21 -10.33
N VAL A 2 -1.43 -2.00 -10.88
CA VAL A 2 -2.31 -0.87 -10.51
C VAL A 2 -3.79 -1.24 -10.66
N ASN A 3 -4.16 -1.86 -11.79
CA ASN A 3 -5.54 -2.31 -12.02
C ASN A 3 -6.04 -3.31 -10.96
N PHE A 4 -5.18 -4.20 -10.45
CA PHE A 4 -5.54 -5.14 -9.38
C PHE A 4 -5.81 -4.40 -8.07
N ILE A 5 -4.98 -3.42 -7.73
CA ILE A 5 -5.15 -2.63 -6.51
C ILE A 5 -6.41 -1.75 -6.60
N ALA A 6 -6.64 -1.12 -7.75
CA ALA A 6 -7.81 -0.28 -7.99
C ALA A 6 -9.13 -1.07 -7.99
N SER A 7 -9.15 -2.28 -8.57
CA SER A 7 -10.35 -3.14 -8.61
C SER A 7 -10.59 -3.94 -7.32
N SER A 8 -9.60 -3.99 -6.42
CA SER A 8 -9.70 -4.71 -5.15
C SER A 8 -8.90 -4.00 -4.05
N PRO A 9 -9.33 -2.79 -3.64
CA PRO A 9 -8.58 -1.96 -2.70
C PRO A 9 -8.57 -2.53 -1.28
N LEU A 10 -9.50 -3.43 -0.94
CA LEU A 10 -9.51 -4.15 0.33
C LEU A 10 -8.60 -5.38 0.36
N SER A 11 -7.92 -5.70 -0.75
CA SER A 11 -6.99 -6.83 -0.80
C SER A 11 -5.76 -6.62 0.10
N GLY A 12 -5.10 -7.72 0.46
CA GLY A 12 -3.92 -7.70 1.31
C GLY A 12 -4.20 -7.46 2.79
N VAL A 13 -3.14 -7.24 3.54
CA VAL A 13 -3.14 -7.11 5.01
C VAL A 13 -3.18 -5.64 5.39
N SER A 14 -4.14 -5.23 6.20
CA SER A 14 -4.16 -3.90 6.81
C SER A 14 -3.02 -3.76 7.80
N ILE A 15 -2.30 -2.64 7.73
CA ILE A 15 -1.32 -2.24 8.75
C ILE A 15 -1.81 -1.04 9.58
N GLY A 16 -3.04 -0.56 9.33
CA GLY A 16 -3.68 0.53 10.09
C GLY A 16 -3.70 1.87 9.35
N GLY A 17 -4.59 2.79 9.78
CA GLY A 17 -4.70 4.14 9.23
C GLY A 17 -5.01 4.22 7.72
N GLY A 18 -5.74 3.24 7.19
CA GLY A 18 -6.04 3.13 5.75
C GLY A 18 -4.90 2.52 4.93
N VAL A 19 -3.77 2.16 5.54
CA VAL A 19 -2.63 1.56 4.82
C VAL A 19 -2.76 0.05 4.76
N ARG A 20 -2.54 -0.51 3.57
CA ARG A 20 -2.57 -1.95 3.30
C ARG A 20 -1.31 -2.41 2.59
N LYS A 21 -0.95 -3.67 2.80
CA LYS A 21 0.21 -4.34 2.20
C LYS A 21 -0.24 -5.59 1.46
N VAL A 22 0.12 -5.70 0.19
CA VAL A 22 -0.21 -6.86 -0.66
C VAL A 22 1.02 -7.41 -1.37
N ARG A 23 1.02 -8.73 -1.62
CA ARG A 23 2.06 -9.42 -2.40
C ARG A 23 1.53 -9.62 -3.81
N ILE A 24 2.24 -9.10 -4.81
CA ILE A 24 1.86 -9.18 -6.22
C ILE A 24 2.93 -9.96 -6.97
N ALA A 25 2.53 -11.02 -7.67
CA ALA A 25 3.45 -11.78 -8.51
C ALA A 25 3.91 -10.93 -9.71
N ARG A 26 5.15 -11.15 -10.17
CA ARG A 26 5.62 -10.58 -11.44
C ARG A 26 4.98 -11.34 -12.61
N SER A 27 4.77 -10.67 -13.73
CA SER A 27 4.29 -11.35 -14.94
C SER A 27 5.28 -12.44 -15.35
N GLY A 28 4.78 -13.65 -15.63
CA GLY A 28 5.60 -14.81 -16.02
C GLY A 28 6.46 -15.43 -14.91
N GLN A 29 6.30 -15.00 -13.65
CA GLN A 29 7.09 -15.48 -12.51
C GLN A 29 6.18 -15.82 -11.32
N GLY A 30 6.57 -16.81 -10.52
CA GLY A 30 5.84 -17.17 -9.29
C GLY A 30 5.86 -16.03 -8.25
N LYS A 31 5.06 -16.18 -7.19
CA LYS A 31 5.01 -15.25 -6.04
C LYS A 31 6.39 -15.02 -5.39
N SER A 32 7.34 -15.93 -5.60
CA SER A 32 8.73 -15.84 -5.15
C SER A 32 9.54 -14.70 -5.81
N GLY A 33 9.19 -14.29 -7.04
CA GLY A 33 9.82 -13.16 -7.74
C GLY A 33 9.02 -11.85 -7.67
N GLY A 34 7.94 -11.82 -6.89
CA GLY A 34 6.97 -10.72 -6.85
C GLY A 34 7.41 -9.48 -6.08
N TYR A 35 6.50 -8.50 -6.03
CA TYR A 35 6.63 -7.26 -5.29
C TYR A 35 5.78 -7.27 -4.02
N ARG A 36 6.26 -6.57 -2.99
CA ARG A 36 5.43 -6.13 -1.88
C ARG A 36 5.03 -4.69 -2.16
N VAL A 37 3.73 -4.45 -2.23
CA VAL A 37 3.17 -3.12 -2.48
C VAL A 37 2.47 -2.64 -1.23
N VAL A 38 2.78 -1.43 -0.81
CA VAL A 38 2.13 -0.73 0.28
C VAL A 38 1.34 0.42 -0.32
N PHE A 39 0.06 0.47 -0.02
CA PHE A 39 -0.85 1.47 -0.59
C PHE A 39 -1.82 1.96 0.47
N LEU A 40 -2.34 3.17 0.26
CA LEU A 40 -3.34 3.84 1.07
C LEU A 40 -4.70 3.71 0.40
N PHE A 41 -5.67 3.19 1.13
CA PHE A 41 -7.08 3.21 0.80
C PHE A 41 -7.86 3.62 2.06
N ALA A 42 -8.40 4.83 2.04
CA ALA A 42 -9.15 5.39 3.16
C ALA A 42 -10.64 5.07 3.06
N ASP A 43 -11.25 5.47 1.95
CA ASP A 43 -12.65 5.24 1.59
C ASP A 43 -12.83 5.58 0.09
N GLU A 44 -14.02 5.38 -0.46
CA GLU A 44 -14.33 5.66 -1.87
C GLU A 44 -14.21 7.15 -2.25
N ASP A 45 -14.25 8.06 -1.27
CA ASP A 45 -14.11 9.50 -1.48
C ASP A 45 -12.66 9.95 -1.75
N VAL A 46 -11.69 9.07 -1.45
CA VAL A 46 -10.24 9.29 -1.56
C VAL A 46 -9.64 8.27 -2.53
N PRO A 47 -8.87 8.69 -3.54
CA PRO A 47 -8.24 7.76 -4.47
C PRO A 47 -7.22 6.88 -3.76
N VAL A 48 -6.96 5.70 -4.32
CA VAL A 48 -5.89 4.84 -3.83
C VAL A 48 -4.53 5.48 -4.13
N PHE A 49 -3.67 5.61 -3.11
CA PHE A 49 -2.30 6.07 -3.28
C PHE A 49 -1.32 4.91 -3.12
N LEU A 50 -0.43 4.72 -4.10
CA LEU A 50 0.72 3.81 -3.95
C LEU A 50 1.80 4.53 -3.14
N LEU A 51 2.12 4.00 -1.96
CA LEU A 51 3.08 4.64 -1.04
C LEU A 51 4.50 4.15 -1.29
N THR A 52 4.68 2.83 -1.39
CA THR A 52 5.98 2.24 -1.68
C THR A 52 5.86 0.83 -2.27
N LEU A 53 6.89 0.44 -3.01
CA LEU A 53 7.04 -0.86 -3.65
C LEU A 53 8.47 -1.33 -3.46
N PHE A 54 8.64 -2.57 -3.00
CA PHE A 54 9.96 -3.18 -2.84
C PHE A 54 9.96 -4.63 -3.35
N ALA A 55 11.06 -5.03 -3.99
CA ALA A 55 11.22 -6.41 -4.43
C ALA A 55 11.38 -7.33 -3.20
N LYS A 56 11.07 -8.62 -3.37
CA LYS A 56 11.12 -9.60 -2.26
C LYS A 56 12.48 -9.61 -1.52
N ASN A 57 13.56 -9.32 -2.24
CA ASN A 57 14.95 -9.42 -1.79
C ASN A 57 15.54 -8.12 -1.23
N GLU A 58 14.88 -6.97 -1.37
CA GLU A 58 15.41 -5.69 -0.87
C GLU A 58 15.03 -5.42 0.59
N LYS A 59 13.85 -5.88 1.02
CA LYS A 59 13.40 -5.75 2.41
C LYS A 59 12.51 -6.94 2.80
N SER A 60 12.91 -7.64 3.85
CA SER A 60 12.22 -8.85 4.33
C SER A 60 10.86 -8.49 4.93
N ASN A 61 10.79 -7.43 5.74
CA ASN A 61 9.58 -6.86 6.36
C ASN A 61 9.76 -5.37 6.68
N LEU A 62 8.64 -4.63 6.81
CA LEU A 62 8.64 -3.29 7.39
C LEU A 62 8.77 -3.39 8.92
N THR A 63 9.69 -2.62 9.51
CA THR A 63 9.80 -2.53 10.97
C THR A 63 8.55 -1.87 11.56
N GLN A 64 8.33 -2.01 12.87
CA GLN A 64 7.21 -1.34 13.53
C GLN A 64 7.31 0.18 13.42
N GLU A 65 8.53 0.72 13.48
CA GLU A 65 8.78 2.15 13.34
C GLU A 65 8.45 2.64 11.93
N GLU A 66 8.89 1.92 10.89
CA GLU A 66 8.54 2.23 9.50
C GLU A 66 7.03 2.20 9.27
N GLN A 67 6.34 1.21 9.83
CA GLN A 67 4.88 1.14 9.75
C GLN A 67 4.23 2.35 10.41
N ARG A 68 4.67 2.75 11.61
CA ARG A 68 4.15 3.94 12.30
C ARG A 68 4.37 5.21 11.46
N THR A 69 5.54 5.39 10.89
CA THR A 69 5.86 6.54 10.03
C THR A 69 4.98 6.57 8.79
N ILE A 70 4.81 5.43 8.11
CA ILE A 70 3.94 5.32 6.93
C ILE A 70 2.48 5.63 7.29
N ILE A 71 1.98 5.13 8.42
CA ILE A 71 0.62 5.37 8.89
C ILE A 71 0.39 6.86 9.20
N ALA A 72 1.35 7.50 9.87
CA ALA A 72 1.28 8.92 10.17
C ALA A 72 1.23 9.77 8.88
N ALA A 73 2.12 9.47 7.92
CA ALA A 73 2.11 10.13 6.61
C ALA A 73 0.80 9.90 5.85
N ALA A 74 0.30 8.66 5.84
CA ALA A 74 -0.95 8.32 5.16
C ALA A 74 -2.16 9.08 5.73
N LYS A 75 -2.26 9.21 7.07
CA LYS A 75 -3.31 10.02 7.69
C LYS A 75 -3.23 11.49 7.28
N ALA A 76 -2.03 12.05 7.23
CA ALA A 76 -1.83 13.42 6.77
C ALA A 76 -2.26 13.59 5.30
N MET A 77 -1.94 12.62 4.44
CA MET A 77 -2.36 12.61 3.03
C MET A 77 -3.88 12.57 2.86
N ILE A 78 -4.60 11.76 3.65
CA ILE A 78 -6.07 11.71 3.62
C ILE A 78 -6.65 13.08 3.94
N THR A 79 -6.18 13.68 5.04
CA THR A 79 -6.66 14.98 5.50
C THR A 79 -6.40 16.07 4.47
N ASP A 80 -5.20 16.12 3.90
CA ASP A 80 -4.83 17.09 2.88
C ASP A 80 -5.63 16.91 1.59
N TYR A 81 -5.84 15.67 1.14
CA TYR A 81 -6.67 15.39 -0.04
C TYR A 81 -8.11 15.87 0.16
N ARG A 82 -8.73 15.52 1.30
CA ARG A 82 -10.10 15.93 1.62
C ARG A 82 -10.26 17.43 1.77
N ARG A 83 -9.21 18.14 2.20
CA ARG A 83 -9.22 19.60 2.33
C ARG A 83 -9.16 20.31 0.97
N ARG A 84 -8.51 19.72 -0.02
CA ARG A 84 -8.30 20.32 -1.36
C ARG A 84 -9.43 20.00 -2.35
N LYS A 85 -10.32 19.08 -1.99
CA LYS A 85 -11.53 18.71 -2.74
C LYS A 85 -12.69 19.62 -2.35
#